data_AF-A0A959I6G0-F1
#
_entry.id   AF-A0A959I6G0-F1
#
_cell.length_a   1.000
_cell.length_b   1.000
_cell.length_c   1.000
_cell.angle_alpha   90.00
_cell.angle_beta   90.00
_cell.angle_gamma   90.00
#
_symmetry.space_group_name_H-M   'P 1'
#
loop_
_entity.id
_entity.type
_entity.pdbx_description
1 polymer ?
#
loop_
_entity_poly.entity_id
_entity_poly.type
_entity_poly.pdbx_seq_one_letter_code
_entity_poly.pdbx_strand_id
1 'polypeptide(L)'
;IYTCDDLGNNTIQLWVTDAAGNQDFCETFVQVQDNMNACGSSNTPDVAGAIASEADQPVQDVTVELSGNGMFSVTTDASGSYMFTNLVAGNDYSVTPNLDVDHDNGVSTYDLVLITKHILGIQPLDSP
;
A
#
# COMPACT_ATOMS: atom_id res chain seq x y z
N ILE A 1 -23.77 -13.42 -14.95
CA ILE A 1 -22.52 -13.88 -14.29
C ILE A 1 -22.51 -13.17 -12.96
N TYR A 2 -22.41 -13.90 -11.85
CA TYR A 2 -22.35 -13.30 -10.51
C TYR A 2 -20.90 -13.04 -10.13
N THR A 3 -20.61 -11.87 -9.57
CA THR A 3 -19.29 -11.49 -9.05
C THR A 3 -19.35 -11.28 -7.53
N CYS A 4 -18.23 -10.86 -6.94
CA CYS A 4 -18.19 -10.49 -5.51
C CYS A 4 -19.01 -9.23 -5.18
N ASP A 5 -19.39 -8.41 -6.17
CA ASP A 5 -20.28 -7.27 -5.95
C ASP A 5 -21.74 -7.72 -5.75
N ASP A 6 -22.07 -8.95 -6.18
CA ASP A 6 -23.42 -9.52 -6.09
C ASP A 6 -23.61 -10.38 -4.84
N LEU A 7 -22.78 -10.23 -3.80
CA LEU A 7 -22.92 -11.02 -2.57
C LEU A 7 -24.29 -10.81 -1.89
N GLY A 8 -24.89 -11.90 -1.41
CA GLY A 8 -26.21 -11.88 -0.81
C GLY A 8 -27.32 -12.32 -1.78
N ASN A 9 -28.55 -11.91 -1.49
CA ASN A 9 -29.73 -12.36 -2.23
C ASN A 9 -29.98 -11.48 -3.45
N ASN A 10 -29.86 -12.06 -4.64
CA ASN A 10 -30.16 -11.40 -5.90
C ASN A 10 -31.53 -11.87 -6.40
N THR A 11 -32.50 -10.96 -6.45
CA THR A 11 -33.85 -11.28 -6.94
C THR A 11 -33.83 -11.55 -8.44
N ILE A 12 -34.44 -12.66 -8.85
CA ILE A 12 -34.61 -13.06 -10.24
C ILE A 12 -36.08 -13.41 -10.51
N GLN A 13 -36.48 -13.36 -11.78
CA GLN A 13 -37.81 -13.76 -12.22
C GLN A 13 -37.74 -15.11 -12.94
N LEU A 14 -38.60 -16.03 -12.53
CA LEU A 14 -38.85 -17.27 -13.25
C LEU A 14 -40.09 -17.07 -14.12
N TRP A 15 -39.92 -17.20 -15.42
CA TRP A 15 -41.00 -17.06 -16.40
C TRP A 15 -41.50 -18.43 -16.85
N VAL A 16 -42.82 -18.60 -16.90
CA VAL A 16 -43.48 -19.80 -17.42
C VAL A 16 -44.33 -19.40 -18.62
N THR A 17 -44.13 -20.11 -19.74
CA THR A 17 -44.89 -19.90 -20.98
C THR A 17 -45.67 -21.17 -21.31
N ASP A 18 -46.97 -21.06 -21.54
CA ASP A 18 -47.81 -22.20 -21.94
C ASP A 18 -47.74 -22.47 -23.47
N ALA A 19 -48.38 -23.55 -23.92
CA ALA A 19 -48.40 -23.95 -25.33
C ALA A 19 -49.17 -22.99 -26.26
N ALA A 20 -50.02 -22.13 -25.70
CA ALA A 20 -50.73 -21.07 -26.41
C ALA A 20 -49.93 -19.76 -26.44
N GLY A 21 -48.80 -19.69 -25.74
CA GLY A 21 -47.92 -18.53 -25.66
C GLY A 21 -48.26 -17.55 -24.54
N ASN A 22 -49.19 -17.86 -23.63
CA ASN A 22 -49.44 -17.03 -22.45
C ASN A 22 -48.25 -17.14 -21.49
N GLN A 23 -47.89 -16.03 -20.86
CA GLN A 23 -46.74 -15.96 -19.95
C GLN A 23 -47.16 -15.43 -18.59
N ASP A 24 -46.59 -16.02 -17.55
CA ASP A 24 -46.66 -15.51 -16.18
C ASP A 24 -45.28 -15.67 -15.52
N PHE A 25 -45.03 -14.94 -14.44
CA PHE A 25 -43.75 -15.00 -13.72
C PHE A 25 -43.93 -15.06 -12.20
N CYS A 26 -42.91 -15.61 -11.53
CA CYS A 26 -42.75 -15.48 -10.10
C CYS A 26 -41.36 -14.99 -9.75
N GLU A 27 -41.23 -14.32 -8.60
CA GLU A 27 -39.96 -13.84 -8.08
C GLU A 27 -39.33 -14.89 -7.15
N THR A 28 -38.03 -15.07 -7.28
CA THR A 28 -37.22 -15.87 -6.36
C THR A 28 -35.85 -15.20 -6.22
N PHE A 29 -34.93 -15.77 -5.45
CA PHE A 29 -33.59 -15.19 -5.29
C PHE A 29 -32.50 -16.25 -5.49
N VAL A 30 -31.36 -15.79 -6.00
CA VAL A 30 -30.09 -16.53 -5.97
C VAL A 30 -29.27 -15.97 -4.82
N GLN A 31 -28.90 -16.81 -3.86
CA GLN A 31 -28.00 -16.43 -2.78
C GLN A 31 -26.55 -16.67 -3.21
N VAL A 32 -25.79 -15.60 -3.43
CA VAL A 32 -24.36 -15.66 -3.70
C VAL A 32 -23.63 -15.62 -2.36
N GLN A 33 -22.83 -16.65 -2.08
CA GLN A 33 -22.11 -16.81 -0.81
C GLN A 33 -20.61 -16.62 -1.02
N ASP A 34 -19.96 -16.02 -0.02
CA ASP A 34 -18.50 -15.87 0.04
C ASP A 34 -17.86 -17.03 0.81
N ASN A 35 -17.78 -18.19 0.17
CA ASN A 35 -17.23 -19.37 0.82
C ASN A 35 -15.72 -19.23 1.01
N MET A 36 -15.25 -19.46 2.24
CA MET A 36 -13.83 -19.37 2.61
C MET A 36 -13.23 -17.96 2.38
N ASN A 37 -14.06 -16.90 2.39
CA ASN A 37 -13.60 -15.53 2.16
C ASN A 37 -12.86 -15.41 0.81
N ALA A 38 -13.41 -16.05 -0.23
CA ALA A 38 -12.90 -16.06 -1.60
C ALA A 38 -13.05 -14.70 -2.29
N CYS A 39 -14.05 -13.92 -1.89
CA CYS A 39 -14.13 -12.49 -2.22
C CYS A 39 -13.16 -11.65 -1.39
N GLY A 40 -12.27 -12.31 -0.62
CA GLY A 40 -11.21 -11.79 0.23
C GLY A 40 -10.47 -10.63 -0.38
N SER A 41 -11.08 -9.48 -0.15
CA SER A 41 -10.63 -8.16 -0.51
C SER A 41 -11.76 -7.23 -0.08
N SER A 42 -11.69 -6.74 1.15
CA SER A 42 -11.65 -5.28 1.18
C SER A 42 -10.57 -4.92 0.15
N ASN A 43 -10.96 -4.42 -1.03
CA ASN A 43 -10.06 -3.99 -2.12
C ASN A 43 -9.27 -2.77 -1.64
N THR A 44 -8.61 -2.92 -0.51
CA THR A 44 -7.87 -1.91 0.19
C THR A 44 -6.44 -2.16 -0.21
N PRO A 45 -5.84 -1.30 -1.05
CA PRO A 45 -4.45 -1.45 -1.41
C PRO A 45 -3.58 -1.42 -0.15
N ASP A 46 -2.47 -2.13 -0.21
CA ASP A 46 -1.41 -2.03 0.77
C ASP A 46 -0.22 -1.30 0.14
N VAL A 47 0.51 -0.53 0.93
CA VAL A 47 1.76 0.13 0.51
C VAL A 47 2.87 -0.43 1.37
N ALA A 48 3.80 -1.15 0.76
CA ALA A 48 4.95 -1.74 1.42
C ALA A 48 6.24 -1.42 0.66
N GLY A 49 7.35 -1.43 1.39
CA GLY A 49 8.67 -1.20 0.82
C GLY A 49 9.77 -1.54 1.82
N ALA A 50 11.01 -1.34 1.38
CA ALA A 50 12.18 -1.46 2.24
C ALA A 50 13.07 -0.23 2.06
N ILE A 51 13.70 0.22 3.14
CA ILE A 51 14.64 1.34 3.15
C ILE A 51 16.04 0.78 3.30
N ALA A 52 16.92 1.16 2.39
CA ALA A 52 18.31 0.78 2.35
C ALA A 52 19.21 2.00 2.10
N SER A 53 20.46 1.93 2.54
CA SER A 53 21.49 2.90 2.21
C SER A 53 21.97 2.73 0.76
N GLU A 54 22.81 3.65 0.29
CA GLU A 54 23.46 3.57 -1.03
C GLU A 54 24.33 2.32 -1.24
N ALA A 55 24.72 1.65 -0.15
CA ALA A 55 25.46 0.38 -0.16
C ALA A 55 24.55 -0.86 -0.06
N ASP A 56 23.25 -0.70 -0.35
CA ASP A 56 22.21 -1.74 -0.26
C ASP A 56 22.09 -2.36 1.15
N GLN A 57 22.49 -1.64 2.20
CA GLN A 57 22.35 -2.11 3.58
C GLN A 57 20.99 -1.68 4.13
N PRO A 58 20.21 -2.59 4.75
CA PRO A 58 18.92 -2.24 5.32
C PRO A 58 19.09 -1.24 6.46
N VAL A 59 18.22 -0.23 6.50
CA VAL A 59 18.23 0.81 7.54
C VAL A 59 17.02 0.61 8.44
N GLN A 60 17.29 0.21 9.68
CA GLN A 60 16.28 0.04 10.72
C GLN A 60 15.94 1.39 11.39
N ASP A 61 14.78 1.44 12.07
CA ASP A 61 14.36 2.54 12.95
C ASP A 61 14.02 3.84 12.21
N VAL A 62 13.96 3.79 10.87
CA VAL A 62 13.40 4.87 10.05
C VAL A 62 11.91 4.96 10.30
N THR A 63 11.45 6.14 10.69
CA THR A 63 10.02 6.44 10.81
C THR A 63 9.47 6.78 9.43
N VAL A 64 8.55 5.96 8.93
CA VAL A 64 7.91 6.13 7.63
C VAL A 64 6.51 6.67 7.85
N GLU A 65 6.24 7.86 7.32
CA GLU A 65 4.92 8.48 7.38
C GLU A 65 4.21 8.30 6.04
N LEU A 66 2.93 7.96 6.09
CA LEU A 66 2.05 7.90 4.92
C LEU A 66 0.96 8.95 5.08
N SER A 67 0.90 9.88 4.12
CA SER A 67 -0.14 10.92 4.04
C SER A 67 -1.02 10.73 2.80
N GLY A 68 -2.28 11.18 2.87
CA GLY A 68 -3.26 11.10 1.78
C GLY A 68 -4.70 11.09 2.32
N ASN A 69 -5.15 9.93 2.79
CA ASN A 69 -6.47 9.74 3.44
C ASN A 69 -6.32 9.59 4.97
N GLY A 70 -5.56 10.49 5.59
CA GLY A 70 -5.14 10.38 6.99
C GLY A 70 -3.62 10.43 7.14
N MET A 71 -3.16 10.24 8.38
CA MET A 71 -1.73 10.13 8.71
C MET A 71 -1.50 8.77 9.35
N PHE A 72 -0.68 7.96 8.70
CA PHE A 72 -0.20 6.68 9.25
C PHE A 72 1.30 6.79 9.47
N SER A 73 1.81 6.12 10.49
CA SER A 73 3.24 6.06 10.78
C SER A 73 3.61 4.64 11.18
N VAL A 74 4.69 4.13 10.58
CA VAL A 74 5.30 2.85 10.92
C VAL A 74 6.80 3.03 10.99
N THR A 75 7.46 2.23 11.81
CA THR A 75 8.92 2.22 11.90
C THR A 75 9.43 0.97 11.17
N THR A 76 10.50 1.15 10.40
CA THR A 76 11.15 0.03 9.70
C THR A 76 11.74 -0.99 10.67
N ASP A 77 11.66 -2.27 10.30
CA ASP A 77 12.25 -3.36 11.08
C ASP A 77 13.76 -3.56 10.78
N ALA A 78 14.38 -4.59 11.35
CA ALA A 78 15.80 -4.92 11.15
C ALA A 78 16.17 -5.25 9.69
N SER A 79 15.17 -5.51 8.83
CA SER A 79 15.35 -5.69 7.39
C SER A 79 15.10 -4.41 6.58
N GLY A 80 14.85 -3.29 7.27
CA GLY A 80 14.47 -2.01 6.65
C GLY A 80 13.04 -2.00 6.11
N SER A 81 12.23 -3.02 6.39
CA SER A 81 10.91 -3.18 5.77
C SER A 81 9.83 -2.38 6.49
N TYR A 82 8.88 -1.83 5.72
CA TYR A 82 7.68 -1.16 6.22
C TYR A 82 6.43 -1.61 5.42
N MET A 83 5.26 -1.55 6.07
CA MET A 83 3.98 -1.89 5.43
C MET A 83 2.82 -1.12 6.04
N PHE A 84 1.99 -0.54 5.20
CA PHE A 84 0.69 0.05 5.52
C PHE A 84 -0.41 -0.80 4.91
N THR A 85 -1.29 -1.33 5.75
CA THR A 85 -2.39 -2.19 5.33
C THR A 85 -3.73 -1.46 5.36
N ASN A 86 -4.70 -1.94 4.61
CA ASN A 86 -6.09 -1.47 4.64
C ASN A 86 -6.27 -0.01 4.16
N LEU A 87 -5.55 0.41 3.12
CA LEU A 87 -5.69 1.76 2.58
C LEU A 87 -6.94 1.90 1.71
N VAL A 88 -7.44 3.12 1.53
CA VAL A 88 -8.62 3.40 0.73
C VAL A 88 -8.20 3.57 -0.74
N ALA A 89 -8.68 2.68 -1.61
CA ALA A 89 -8.40 2.73 -3.04
C ALA A 89 -8.82 4.05 -3.70
N GLY A 90 -8.09 4.47 -4.73
CA GLY A 90 -8.40 5.67 -5.52
C GLY A 90 -7.88 6.98 -4.93
N ASN A 91 -7.14 6.95 -3.82
CA ASN A 91 -6.43 8.12 -3.29
C ASN A 91 -4.95 8.10 -3.71
N ASP A 92 -4.39 9.30 -3.80
CA ASP A 92 -2.94 9.47 -3.90
C ASP A 92 -2.34 9.42 -2.49
N TYR A 93 -1.25 8.65 -2.34
CA TYR A 93 -0.52 8.51 -1.09
C TYR A 93 0.91 9.00 -1.25
N SER A 94 1.41 9.75 -0.27
CA SER A 94 2.81 10.18 -0.20
C SER A 94 3.51 9.51 0.97
N VAL A 95 4.61 8.82 0.66
CA VAL A 95 5.48 8.15 1.63
C VAL A 95 6.63 9.09 1.97
N THR A 96 6.79 9.42 3.24
CA THR A 96 7.84 10.31 3.75
C THR A 96 8.65 9.57 4.82
N PRO A 97 9.82 9.01 4.46
CA PRO A 97 10.74 8.45 5.46
C PRO A 97 11.49 9.57 6.20
N ASN A 98 11.70 9.39 7.49
CA ASN A 98 12.47 10.28 8.34
C ASN A 98 13.32 9.46 9.32
N LEU A 99 14.61 9.75 9.36
CA LEU A 99 15.55 9.22 10.33
C LEU A 99 16.57 10.32 10.65
N ASP A 100 16.45 10.94 11.82
CA ASP A 100 17.37 11.96 12.30
C ASP A 100 17.99 11.48 13.62
N VAL A 101 19.03 10.65 13.48
CA VAL A 101 19.75 10.07 14.61
C VAL A 101 21.25 10.19 14.36
N ASP A 102 21.97 10.44 15.45
CA ASP A 102 23.43 10.36 15.54
C ASP A 102 24.20 10.91 14.31
N HIS A 103 24.23 12.24 14.22
CA HIS A 103 24.94 13.00 13.19
C HIS A 103 26.44 12.70 13.05
N ASP A 104 27.06 12.02 14.02
CA ASP A 104 28.47 11.63 13.97
C ASP A 104 28.65 10.22 13.37
N ASN A 105 27.57 9.45 13.21
CA ASN A 105 27.64 8.09 12.70
C ASN A 105 28.11 8.07 11.23
N GLY A 106 29.22 7.37 10.98
CA GLY A 106 29.84 7.30 9.66
C GLY A 106 30.71 8.51 9.29
N VAL A 107 30.82 9.53 10.15
CA VAL A 107 31.64 10.72 9.88
C VAL A 107 33.08 10.51 10.35
N SER A 108 34.02 10.65 9.41
CA SER A 108 35.46 10.55 9.64
C SER A 108 36.17 11.90 9.45
N THR A 109 37.44 11.97 9.85
CA THR A 109 38.28 13.15 9.57
C THR A 109 38.46 13.40 8.06
N TYR A 110 38.28 12.38 7.23
CA TYR A 110 38.33 12.53 5.78
C TYR A 110 37.10 13.30 5.26
N ASP A 111 35.92 13.06 5.84
CA ASP A 111 34.69 13.74 5.47
C ASP A 111 34.75 15.23 5.79
N LEU A 112 35.39 15.61 6.90
CA LEU A 112 35.67 17.03 7.21
C LEU A 112 36.56 17.71 6.14
N VAL A 113 37.54 16.97 5.59
CA VAL A 113 38.38 17.48 4.49
C VAL A 113 37.57 17.62 3.21
N LEU A 114 36.68 16.66 2.91
CA LEU A 114 35.79 16.72 1.75
C LEU A 114 34.79 17.89 1.83
N ILE A 115 34.17 18.10 3.00
CA ILE A 115 33.28 19.25 3.26
C ILE A 115 34.04 20.57 3.04
N THR A 116 35.29 20.66 3.52
CA THR A 116 36.10 21.87 3.33
C THR A 116 36.37 22.14 1.83
N LYS A 117 36.71 21.10 1.06
CA LYS A 117 36.92 21.22 -0.40
C LYS A 117 35.62 21.59 -1.14
N HIS A 118 34.48 21.08 -0.67
CA HIS A 118 33.17 21.40 -1.20
C HIS A 118 32.82 22.87 -1.02
N ILE A 119 32.96 23.40 0.21
CA ILE A 119 32.69 24.81 0.52
C ILE A 119 33.60 25.75 -0.29
N LEU A 120 34.85 25.34 -0.55
CA LEU A 120 35.80 26.10 -1.37
C LEU A 120 35.57 25.95 -2.89
N GLY A 121 34.58 25.17 -3.32
CA GLY A 121 34.29 24.93 -4.74
C GLY A 121 35.35 24.11 -5.48
N ILE A 122 36.20 23.40 -4.75
CA ILE A 122 37.30 22.59 -5.31
C ILE A 122 36.78 21.21 -5.74
N GLN A 123 35.90 20.61 -4.94
CA GLN A 123 35.37 19.26 -5.18
C GLN A 123 33.92 19.17 -4.68
N PRO A 124 32.92 18.85 -5.53
CA PRO A 124 31.56 18.59 -5.07
C PRO A 124 31.49 17.31 -4.21
N LEU A 125 30.45 17.18 -3.37
CA LEU A 125 30.16 15.91 -2.71
C LEU A 125 29.40 15.01 -3.69
N ASP A 126 29.78 13.73 -3.75
CA ASP A 126 29.32 12.81 -4.78
C ASP A 126 28.01 12.09 -4.37
N SER A 127 27.80 11.85 -3.07
CA SER A 127 26.56 11.33 -2.48
C SER A 127 26.27 11.95 -1.10
N PRO A 128 25.01 11.92 -0.64
CA PRO A 128 24.61 12.35 0.71
C PRO A 128 25.13 11.42 1.80
#